data_AF-A0A318Q2X5-F1
#
_entry.id   AF-A0A318Q2X5-F1
#
_cell.length_a   1.000
_cell.length_b   1.000
_cell.length_c   1.000
_cell.angle_alpha   90.00
_cell.angle_beta   90.00
_cell.angle_gamma   90.00
#
_symmetry.space_group_name_H-M   'P 1'
#
loop_
_entity.id
_entity.type
_entity.pdbx_description
1 polymer ?
#
loop_
_entity_poly.entity_id
_entity_poly.type
_entity_poly.pdbx_seq_one_letter_code
_entity_poly.pdbx_strand_id
1 'polypeptide(L)'
;MTGPAEQPALPSTTEDTASVPGWVEKSVNDIFAALPGQGAPLNALRDAYLDCLAGAGRGEDIDAEHDSCRQALLDQVTERRLLDTATTQALTQRLEALEADITANL
;
A
#
# COMPACT_ATOMS: atom_id res chain seq x y z
N MET A 1 -49.58 -6.75 -30.56
CA MET A 1 -49.01 -5.57 -29.87
C MET A 1 -47.97 -6.09 -28.88
N THR A 2 -46.90 -5.31 -28.72
CA THR A 2 -45.53 -5.68 -28.34
C THR A 2 -45.39 -6.37 -26.98
N GLY A 3 -44.51 -7.38 -26.89
CA GLY A 3 -44.18 -8.15 -25.69
C GLY A 3 -43.37 -7.38 -24.63
N PRO A 4 -43.13 -7.97 -23.45
CA PRO A 4 -42.48 -7.31 -22.33
C PRO A 4 -41.03 -6.96 -22.64
N ALA A 5 -40.65 -5.72 -22.29
CA ALA A 5 -39.26 -5.26 -22.39
C ALA A 5 -38.42 -5.91 -21.29
N GLU A 6 -37.70 -6.97 -21.63
CA GLU A 6 -36.53 -7.42 -20.86
C GLU A 6 -35.43 -6.38 -21.05
N GLN A 7 -35.19 -5.54 -20.03
CA GLN A 7 -34.00 -4.70 -20.01
C GLN A 7 -32.80 -5.55 -19.58
N PRO A 8 -31.63 -5.43 -20.25
CA PRO A 8 -30.48 -6.28 -19.98
C PRO A 8 -29.97 -6.07 -18.55
N ALA A 9 -29.72 -7.17 -17.83
CA ALA A 9 -28.89 -7.14 -16.65
C ALA A 9 -27.51 -6.58 -17.05
N LEU A 10 -27.20 -5.37 -16.58
CA LEU A 10 -25.86 -4.81 -16.67
C LEU A 10 -24.90 -5.82 -16.00
N PRO A 11 -23.83 -6.27 -16.68
CA PRO A 11 -22.81 -7.05 -15.99
C PRO A 11 -22.19 -6.15 -14.93
N SER A 12 -22.35 -6.53 -13.65
CA SER A 12 -21.48 -6.02 -12.59
C SER A 12 -20.09 -6.57 -12.85
N THR A 13 -19.32 -5.91 -13.71
CA THR A 13 -17.87 -6.03 -13.74
C THR A 13 -17.35 -5.33 -12.49
N THR A 14 -17.33 -6.06 -11.37
CA THR A 14 -16.31 -5.84 -10.36
C THR A 14 -15.01 -6.39 -10.97
N GLU A 15 -14.47 -5.69 -11.96
CA GLU A 15 -13.04 -5.81 -12.24
C GLU A 15 -12.36 -5.26 -10.99
N ASP A 16 -12.11 -6.16 -10.05
CA ASP A 16 -11.22 -5.99 -8.92
C ASP A 16 -9.83 -5.76 -9.51
N THR A 17 -9.64 -4.55 -10.05
CA THR A 17 -8.34 -4.08 -10.46
C THR A 17 -7.60 -3.93 -9.15
N ALA A 18 -6.61 -4.81 -8.94
CA ALA A 18 -5.75 -4.76 -7.76
C ALA A 18 -5.45 -3.29 -7.42
N SER A 19 -5.85 -2.86 -6.21
CA SER A 19 -5.84 -1.44 -5.82
C SER A 19 -4.45 -0.82 -6.01
N VAL A 20 -3.39 -1.62 -5.86
CA VAL A 20 -2.00 -1.27 -6.15
C VAL A 20 -1.40 -2.16 -7.26
N PRO A 21 -0.58 -1.61 -8.17
CA PRO A 21 0.13 -2.39 -9.18
C PRO A 21 1.03 -3.49 -8.59
N GLY A 22 1.17 -4.62 -9.28
CA GLY A 22 2.01 -5.73 -8.81
C GLY A 22 3.51 -5.42 -8.65
N TRP A 23 4.00 -4.30 -9.21
CA TRP A 23 5.36 -3.83 -8.98
C TRP A 23 5.55 -3.22 -7.58
N VAL A 24 4.48 -2.72 -6.95
CA VAL A 24 4.53 -2.11 -5.61
C VAL A 24 4.91 -3.14 -4.56
N GLU A 25 4.30 -4.33 -4.62
CA GLU A 25 4.62 -5.43 -3.71
C GLU A 25 6.11 -5.78 -3.75
N LYS A 26 6.67 -5.85 -4.96
CA LYS A 26 8.10 -6.10 -5.16
C LYS A 26 8.95 -4.99 -4.53
N SER A 27 8.63 -3.73 -4.80
CA SER A 27 9.38 -2.58 -4.27
C SER A 27 9.36 -2.54 -2.74
N VAL A 28 8.21 -2.77 -2.11
CA VAL A 28 8.11 -2.83 -0.63
C VAL A 28 8.95 -3.99 -0.09
N ASN A 29 8.86 -5.18 -0.71
CA ASN A 29 9.66 -6.33 -0.31
C ASN A 29 11.16 -6.04 -0.39
N ASP A 30 11.62 -5.40 -1.46
CA ASP A 30 13.03 -5.04 -1.66
C ASP A 30 13.49 -3.99 -0.62
N ILE A 31 12.64 -3.00 -0.28
CA ILE A 31 12.93 -2.01 0.78
C ILE A 31 13.13 -2.70 2.13
N PHE A 32 12.23 -3.60 2.52
CA PHE A 32 12.30 -4.31 3.80
C PHE A 32 13.43 -5.35 3.84
N ALA A 33 13.74 -6.00 2.73
CA ALA A 33 14.87 -6.91 2.63
C ALA A 33 16.22 -6.18 2.83
N ALA A 34 16.30 -4.87 2.59
CA ALA A 34 17.51 -4.10 2.84
C ALA A 34 17.68 -3.64 4.31
N LEU A 35 16.68 -3.89 5.18
CA LEU A 35 16.74 -3.45 6.57
C LEU A 35 17.61 -4.38 7.44
N PRO A 36 18.37 -3.82 8.41
CA PRO A 36 19.01 -4.61 9.45
C PRO A 36 17.95 -5.22 10.38
N GLY A 37 18.23 -6.40 10.95
CA GLY A 37 17.33 -7.02 11.93
C GLY A 37 16.08 -7.65 11.32
N GLN A 38 16.18 -8.21 10.11
CA GLN A 38 15.11 -8.99 9.49
C GLN A 38 14.54 -10.03 10.47
N GLY A 39 13.22 -9.99 10.68
CA GLY A 39 12.56 -10.85 11.63
C GLY A 39 11.04 -10.79 11.50
N ALA A 40 10.35 -11.74 12.13
CA ALA A 40 8.89 -11.85 12.08
C ALA A 40 8.13 -10.54 12.37
N PRO A 41 8.57 -9.67 13.31
CA PRO A 41 7.89 -8.39 13.56
C PRO A 41 7.94 -7.43 12.37
N LEU A 42 9.09 -7.28 11.71
CA LEU A 42 9.22 -6.40 10.54
C LEU A 42 8.46 -6.95 9.34
N ASN A 43 8.43 -8.27 9.15
CA ASN A 43 7.65 -8.90 8.09
C ASN A 43 6.14 -8.67 8.30
N ALA A 44 5.65 -8.80 9.53
CA ALA A 44 4.24 -8.53 9.83
C ALA A 44 3.87 -7.06 9.57
N LEU A 45 4.77 -6.13 9.88
CA LEU A 45 4.56 -4.71 9.60
C LEU A 45 4.62 -4.38 8.10
N ARG A 46 5.51 -5.04 7.35
CA ARG A 46 5.55 -4.96 5.89
C ARG A 46 4.23 -5.41 5.27
N ASP A 47 3.73 -6.57 5.70
CA ASP A 47 2.49 -7.15 5.17
C ASP A 47 1.30 -6.24 5.51
N ALA A 48 1.23 -5.71 6.73
CA ALA A 48 0.21 -4.73 7.12
C ALA A 48 0.29 -3.42 6.32
N TYR A 49 1.50 -2.96 5.96
CA TYR A 49 1.68 -1.79 5.10
C TYR A 49 1.19 -2.06 3.67
N LEU A 50 1.48 -3.23 3.11
CA LEU A 50 0.97 -3.65 1.79
C LEU A 50 -0.56 -3.76 1.77
N ASP A 51 -1.16 -4.34 2.81
CA ASP A 51 -2.61 -4.41 2.97
C ASP A 51 -3.23 -3.01 3.07
N CYS A 52 -2.58 -2.09 3.78
CA CYS A 52 -3.02 -0.69 3.88
C CYS A 52 -2.99 0.00 2.51
N LEU A 53 -1.90 -0.15 1.74
CA LEU A 53 -1.81 0.38 0.38
C LEU A 53 -2.86 -0.24 -0.56
N ALA A 54 -3.18 -1.52 -0.39
CA ALA A 54 -4.25 -2.18 -1.14
C ALA A 54 -5.66 -1.71 -0.73
N GLY A 55 -5.82 -1.22 0.49
CA GLY A 55 -7.06 -0.59 0.97
C GLY A 55 -7.18 0.90 0.60
N ALA A 56 -6.07 1.58 0.35
CA ALA A 56 -6.04 2.98 -0.04
C ALA A 56 -6.75 3.16 -1.40
N GLY A 57 -7.82 3.97 -1.41
CA GLY A 57 -8.59 4.24 -2.62
C GLY A 57 -7.79 5.07 -3.64
N ARG A 58 -8.19 5.03 -4.92
CA ARG A 58 -7.59 5.86 -5.99
C ARG A 58 -8.20 7.26 -6.10
N GLY A 59 -8.67 7.82 -4.98
CA GLY A 59 -9.35 9.12 -4.95
C GLY A 59 -8.40 10.31 -5.00
N GLU A 60 -8.96 11.52 -4.98
CA GLU A 60 -8.20 12.79 -4.93
C GLU A 60 -7.23 12.87 -3.73
N ASP A 61 -7.48 12.11 -2.67
CA ASP A 61 -6.71 12.11 -1.43
C ASP A 61 -5.74 10.91 -1.30
N ILE A 62 -5.38 10.23 -2.40
CA ILE A 62 -4.54 9.02 -2.34
C ILE A 62 -3.19 9.25 -1.65
N ASP A 63 -2.58 10.42 -1.83
CA ASP A 63 -1.31 10.77 -1.16
C ASP A 63 -1.48 10.83 0.38
N ALA A 64 -2.64 11.28 0.86
CA ALA A 64 -2.94 11.34 2.30
C ALA A 64 -3.21 9.94 2.89
N GLU A 65 -3.87 9.07 2.12
CA GLU A 65 -4.08 7.66 2.51
C GLU A 65 -2.74 6.91 2.59
N HIS A 66 -1.87 7.10 1.60
CA HIS A 66 -0.51 6.53 1.60
C HIS A 66 0.35 7.05 2.77
N ASP A 67 0.34 8.36 3.03
CA ASP A 67 1.04 8.94 4.19
C ASP A 67 0.53 8.34 5.51
N SER A 68 -0.79 8.16 5.65
CA SER A 68 -1.40 7.55 6.82
C SER A 68 -0.93 6.09 7.01
N CYS A 69 -0.86 5.30 5.93
CA CYS A 69 -0.32 3.95 5.95
C CYS A 69 1.15 3.93 6.42
N ARG A 70 1.97 4.86 5.90
CA ARG A 70 3.38 4.98 6.29
C ARG A 70 3.54 5.40 7.75
N GLN A 71 2.76 6.37 8.21
CA GLN A 71 2.83 6.83 9.61
C GLN A 71 2.47 5.70 10.58
N ALA A 72 1.39 4.96 10.32
CA ALA A 72 1.00 3.81 11.14
C ALA A 72 2.11 2.74 11.22
N LEU A 73 2.80 2.48 10.11
CA LEU A 73 3.97 1.61 10.07
C LEU A 73 5.13 2.15 10.93
N LEU A 74 5.50 3.42 10.75
CA LEU A 74 6.65 4.04 11.43
C LEU A 74 6.42 4.21 12.94
N ASP A 75 5.19 4.45 13.36
CA ASP A 75 4.80 4.47 14.76
C ASP A 75 5.06 3.09 15.40
N GLN A 76 4.63 2.01 14.76
CA GLN A 76 4.88 0.65 15.26
C GLN A 76 6.38 0.30 15.28
N VAL A 77 7.16 0.73 14.28
CA VAL A 77 8.62 0.57 14.27
C VAL A 77 9.26 1.27 15.46
N THR A 78 8.81 2.50 15.76
CA THR A 78 9.35 3.34 16.83
C THR A 78 8.95 2.84 18.22
N GLU A 79 7.67 2.56 18.43
CA GLU A 79 7.11 2.04 19.69
C GLU A 79 7.81 0.74 20.11
N ARG A 80 8.02 -0.16 19.16
CA ARG A 80 8.64 -1.48 19.40
C ARG A 80 10.16 -1.44 19.34
N ARG A 81 10.76 -0.28 19.04
CA ARG A 81 12.22 -0.07 18.86
C ARG A 81 12.85 -1.11 17.93
N LEU A 82 12.20 -1.39 16.81
CA LEU A 82 12.64 -2.42 15.87
C LEU A 82 13.89 -2.01 15.09
N LEU A 83 14.04 -0.71 14.85
CA LEU A 83 15.13 -0.10 14.09
C LEU A 83 15.72 1.06 14.89
N ASP A 84 17.00 1.37 14.66
CA ASP A 84 17.61 2.59 15.17
C ASP A 84 17.11 3.83 14.40
N THR A 85 17.30 5.02 14.97
CA THR A 85 16.80 6.28 14.40
C THR A 85 17.27 6.52 12.97
N ALA A 86 18.53 6.21 12.64
CA ALA A 86 19.06 6.47 11.30
C ALA A 86 18.45 5.51 10.29
N THR A 87 18.29 4.24 10.67
CA THR A 87 17.62 3.24 9.83
C THR A 87 16.13 3.56 9.65
N THR A 88 15.43 4.01 10.70
CA THR A 88 14.02 4.46 10.59
C THR A 88 13.88 5.64 9.63
N GLN A 89 14.75 6.64 9.70
CA GLN A 89 14.74 7.78 8.77
C GLN A 89 14.97 7.34 7.32
N ALA A 90 15.91 6.42 7.09
CA ALA A 90 16.17 5.88 5.76
C ALA A 90 14.98 5.06 5.23
N LEU A 91 14.30 4.30 6.10
CA LEU A 91 13.06 3.60 5.76
C LEU A 91 11.96 4.60 5.37
N THR A 92 11.74 5.65 6.18
CA THR A 92 10.77 6.70 5.89
C THR A 92 10.98 7.24 4.47
N GLN A 93 12.17 7.77 4.17
CA GLN A 93 12.49 8.37 2.87
C GLN A 93 12.26 7.44 1.68
N ARG A 94 12.57 6.14 1.84
CA ARG A 94 12.36 5.15 0.77
C ARG A 94 10.88 4.88 0.54
N LEU A 95 10.07 4.87 1.59
CA LEU A 95 8.63 4.70 1.48
C LEU A 95 7.98 5.94 0.85
N GLU A 96 8.39 7.16 1.23
CA GLU A 96 7.86 8.38 0.58
C GLU A 96 8.19 8.42 -0.91
N ALA A 97 9.41 8.04 -1.28
CA ALA A 97 9.80 7.95 -2.67
C ALA A 97 8.99 6.89 -3.45
N LEU A 98 8.72 5.75 -2.82
CA LEU A 98 7.87 4.72 -3.41
C LEU A 98 6.43 5.22 -3.60
N GLU A 99 5.83 5.83 -2.59
CA GLU A 99 4.46 6.34 -2.67
C GLU A 99 4.32 7.42 -3.75
N ALA A 100 5.30 8.32 -3.86
CA ALA A 100 5.34 9.30 -4.95
C ALA A 100 5.42 8.63 -6.34
N ASP A 101 6.18 7.53 -6.47
CA ASP A 101 6.24 6.74 -7.69
C ASP A 101 4.92 6.01 -7.98
N ILE A 102 4.22 5.53 -6.94
CA ILE A 102 2.86 4.97 -7.09
C ILE A 102 1.95 6.04 -7.68
N THR A 103 1.84 7.20 -7.03
CA THR A 103 0.97 8.29 -7.48
C THR A 103 1.32 8.77 -8.90
N ALA A 104 2.59 8.80 -9.27
CA ALA A 104 3.03 9.19 -10.61
C ALA A 104 2.69 8.17 -11.70
N ASN A 105 2.45 6.91 -11.35
CA ASN A 105 2.19 5.80 -12.27
C ASN A 105 0.74 5.29 -12.22
N LEU A 106 -0.18 6.02 -11.59
CA LEU A 106 -1.63 5.79 -11.62
C LEU A 106 -2.30 6.47 -12.83
#